data_AF-A0A838MXN8-F1
#
_entry.id   AF-A0A838MXN8-F1
#
_cell.length_a   1.000
_cell.length_b   1.000
_cell.length_c   1.000
_cell.angle_alpha   90.00
_cell.angle_beta   90.00
_cell.angle_gamma   90.00
#
_symmetry.space_group_name_H-M   'P 1'
#
loop_
_entity.id
_entity.type
_entity.pdbx_description
1 polymer ?
#
loop_
_entity_poly.entity_id
_entity_poly.type
_entity_poly.pdbx_seq_one_letter_code
_entity_poly.pdbx_strand_id
1 'polypeptide(L)'
;VGSASNVLSALDWVLANHTTHNIRVVNMSLGMAAIDSYKNDPLCRAVRRLVDAGIVVVAAAGNHGTNSAGQKAYGNIHAPGNEPSAITVGAANTFGTNARNDDGVTTYSSRGPTRSSWTDADGVRHYDNLVKPDLVAPGNKVIAAEAINCLLIQQNPELDAGTSTYPSRKMMILNGSSMAAPAVAGAAVLLLQARPKLTPNLIKMLLTYTAQPLANFNLLEQGAGQLNLEGAVRLAKVVRTDLSNSTPLGQPLLTSSKPPTPRTTIANFTFPWAQGIVLNHTHATGINLITQYQKIYGTGVLLGDGVLAGDGVLLGDGVLLGDNILTSDGSALGAGAVFLSTGVLLGDGVLLGDGVLMGDGVLMGDGVLMGDGVLMGDATAQAQSARVVGDATVSLELVQDTGVDNQGHQGHRR
;
A
#
# COMPACT_ATOMS: atom_id res chain seq x y z
N VAL A 1 -6.98 22.77 24.50
CA VAL A 1 -6.14 22.41 23.33
C VAL A 1 -4.78 21.98 23.86
N GLY A 2 -4.22 20.86 23.38
CA GLY A 2 -2.87 20.39 23.78
C GLY A 2 -1.77 20.95 22.88
N SER A 3 -0.49 20.77 23.25
CA SER A 3 0.68 21.19 22.46
C SER A 3 1.48 20.00 21.92
N ALA A 4 2.18 20.19 20.81
CA ALA A 4 3.10 19.20 20.26
C ALA A 4 4.19 18.80 21.28
N SER A 5 4.68 19.75 22.08
CA SER A 5 5.68 19.50 23.13
C SER A 5 5.18 18.53 24.21
N ASN A 6 3.90 18.59 24.58
CA ASN A 6 3.32 17.66 25.55
C ASN A 6 3.22 16.25 24.95
N VAL A 7 2.87 16.13 23.67
CA VAL A 7 2.83 14.83 22.98
C VAL A 7 4.23 14.23 22.90
N LEU A 8 5.24 15.01 22.51
CA LEU A 8 6.63 14.55 22.47
C LEU A 8 7.10 14.07 23.84
N SER A 9 6.83 14.83 24.90
CA SER A 9 7.18 14.45 26.27
C SER A 9 6.51 13.14 26.70
N ALA A 10 5.25 12.92 26.28
CA ALA A 10 4.54 11.67 26.56
C ALA A 10 5.14 10.48 25.79
N LEU A 11 5.55 10.67 24.53
CA LEU A 11 6.21 9.61 23.74
C LEU A 11 7.59 9.26 24.30
N ASP A 12 8.37 10.25 24.74
CA ASP A 12 9.66 10.02 25.40
C ASP A 12 9.46 9.27 26.72
N TRP A 13 8.41 9.60 27.50
CA TRP A 13 8.04 8.84 28.69
C TRP A 13 7.67 7.39 28.37
N VAL A 14 6.87 7.16 27.32
CA VAL A 14 6.54 5.80 26.87
C VAL A 14 7.80 5.04 26.52
N LEU A 15 8.70 5.62 25.72
CA LEU A 15 9.95 4.97 25.33
C LEU A 15 10.79 4.60 26.57
N ALA A 16 10.89 5.49 27.56
CA ALA A 16 11.63 5.24 28.79
C ALA A 16 10.99 4.17 29.70
N ASN A 17 9.66 3.98 29.65
CA ASN A 17 8.92 3.14 30.60
C ASN A 17 8.26 1.90 29.97
N HIS A 18 8.39 1.70 28.65
CA HIS A 18 7.68 0.63 27.95
C HIS A 18 8.03 -0.76 28.45
N THR A 19 9.29 -1.00 28.83
CA THR A 19 9.70 -2.29 29.41
C THR A 19 9.07 -2.51 30.78
N THR A 20 9.08 -1.50 31.66
CA THR A 20 8.52 -1.57 33.02
C THR A 20 7.03 -1.85 33.02
N HIS A 21 6.28 -1.24 32.09
CA HIS A 21 4.83 -1.37 32.02
C HIS A 21 4.35 -2.36 30.94
N ASN A 22 5.27 -3.04 30.26
CA ASN A 22 4.98 -3.88 29.09
C ASN A 22 4.10 -3.15 28.04
N ILE A 23 4.42 -1.89 27.76
CA ILE A 23 3.73 -1.11 26.72
C ILE A 23 4.23 -1.62 25.38
N ARG A 24 3.32 -2.21 24.62
CA ARG A 24 3.61 -2.79 23.29
C ARG A 24 2.90 -2.08 22.14
N VAL A 25 1.88 -1.28 22.47
CA VAL A 25 1.06 -0.55 21.50
C VAL A 25 0.76 0.85 22.03
N VAL A 26 0.89 1.86 21.18
CA VAL A 26 0.51 3.25 21.45
C VAL A 26 -0.59 3.66 20.46
N ASN A 27 -1.68 4.20 21.00
CA ASN A 27 -2.76 4.78 20.20
C ASN A 27 -2.65 6.30 20.18
N MET A 28 -2.62 6.88 18.99
CA MET A 28 -2.55 8.32 18.73
C MET A 28 -3.83 8.79 18.04
N SER A 29 -4.93 8.88 18.80
CA SER A 29 -6.22 9.45 18.38
C SER A 29 -6.20 10.99 18.33
N LEU A 30 -5.11 11.55 17.80
CA LEU A 30 -4.83 12.97 17.71
C LEU A 30 -4.11 13.25 16.39
N GLY A 31 -4.02 14.52 16.01
CA GLY A 31 -3.13 14.91 14.92
C GLY A 31 -3.09 16.41 14.71
N MET A 32 -2.09 16.83 13.94
CA MET A 32 -1.91 18.19 13.46
C MET A 32 -1.68 18.20 11.95
N ALA A 33 -1.74 19.37 11.34
CA ALA A 33 -1.41 19.50 9.92
C ALA A 33 0.02 18.97 9.67
N ALA A 34 0.17 18.08 8.69
CA ALA A 34 1.46 17.55 8.28
C ALA A 34 2.16 18.54 7.34
N ILE A 35 2.88 19.50 7.91
CA ILE A 35 3.57 20.55 7.16
C ILE A 35 4.96 20.07 6.73
N ASP A 36 5.80 19.74 7.71
CA ASP A 36 7.14 19.23 7.48
C ASP A 36 7.11 17.75 7.11
N SER A 37 8.04 17.35 6.24
CA SER A 37 8.24 15.95 5.85
C SER A 37 8.33 15.06 7.09
N TYR A 38 7.80 13.84 7.01
CA TYR A 38 7.95 12.86 8.10
C TYR A 38 9.42 12.64 8.49
N LYS A 39 10.36 12.90 7.57
CA LYS A 39 11.81 12.85 7.80
C LYS A 39 12.29 13.89 8.80
N ASN A 40 11.59 15.02 8.91
CA ASN A 40 11.98 16.20 9.68
C ASN A 40 11.05 16.52 10.84
N ASP A 41 9.76 16.20 10.71
CA ASP A 41 8.75 16.43 11.73
C ASP A 41 9.15 15.74 13.06
N PRO A 42 9.30 16.49 14.16
CA PRO A 42 9.73 15.93 15.45
C PRO A 42 8.78 14.85 15.98
N LEU A 43 7.48 14.97 15.72
CA LEU A 43 6.48 13.99 16.14
C LEU A 43 6.60 12.70 15.33
N CYS A 44 6.81 12.80 14.02
CA CYS A 44 7.08 11.62 13.17
C CYS A 44 8.37 10.92 13.57
N ARG A 45 9.44 11.66 13.85
CA ARG A 45 10.70 11.11 14.37
C ARG A 45 10.52 10.42 15.72
N ALA A 46 9.71 11.00 16.61
CA ALA A 46 9.38 10.36 17.89
C ALA A 46 8.62 9.04 17.67
N VAL A 47 7.62 9.03 16.81
CA VAL A 47 6.89 7.80 16.45
C VAL A 47 7.81 6.74 15.86
N ARG A 48 8.70 7.11 14.93
CA ARG A 48 9.71 6.20 14.37
C ARG A 48 10.56 5.55 15.46
N ARG A 49 11.07 6.34 16.42
CA ARG A 49 11.87 5.81 17.54
C ARG A 49 11.11 4.78 18.38
N LEU A 50 9.81 4.96 18.60
CA LEU A 50 8.98 3.97 19.30
C LEU A 50 8.84 2.69 18.47
N VAL A 51 8.58 2.81 17.17
CA VAL A 51 8.46 1.65 16.27
C VAL A 51 9.76 0.87 16.18
N ASP A 52 10.90 1.57 16.08
CA ASP A 52 12.23 0.97 16.07
C ASP A 52 12.56 0.26 17.40
N ALA A 53 11.94 0.70 18.51
CA ALA A 53 12.01 0.01 19.81
C ALA A 53 11.05 -1.20 19.92
N GLY A 54 10.33 -1.55 18.85
CA GLY A 54 9.41 -2.69 18.82
C GLY A 54 8.00 -2.39 19.36
N ILE A 55 7.65 -1.11 19.54
CA ILE A 55 6.32 -0.67 19.97
C ILE A 55 5.47 -0.37 18.74
N VAL A 56 4.28 -0.96 18.64
CA VAL A 56 3.34 -0.63 17.55
C VAL A 56 2.75 0.75 17.80
N VAL A 57 2.86 1.66 16.84
CA VAL A 57 2.17 2.95 16.90
C VAL A 57 1.03 2.98 15.90
N VAL A 58 -0.18 3.26 16.39
CA VAL A 58 -1.40 3.40 15.59
C VAL A 58 -1.86 4.84 15.65
N ALA A 59 -1.95 5.50 14.49
CA ALA A 59 -2.30 6.92 14.39
C ALA A 59 -3.58 7.13 13.58
N ALA A 60 -4.41 8.06 14.01
CA ALA A 60 -5.58 8.49 13.25
C ALA A 60 -5.15 9.23 11.97
N ALA A 61 -5.83 8.98 10.84
CA ALA A 61 -5.54 9.65 9.58
C ALA A 61 -5.86 11.16 9.60
N GLY A 62 -6.82 11.57 10.44
CA GLY A 62 -7.37 12.92 10.48
C GLY A 62 -8.80 12.99 9.92
N ASN A 63 -9.47 14.13 10.11
CA ASN A 63 -10.88 14.32 9.76
C ASN A 63 -11.12 15.39 8.67
N HIS A 64 -10.15 15.66 7.80
CA HIS A 64 -10.22 16.65 6.72
C HIS A 64 -10.36 16.01 5.33
N GLY A 65 -11.22 14.99 5.25
CA GLY A 65 -11.50 14.27 4.01
C GLY A 65 -12.32 15.05 2.97
N THR A 66 -12.99 16.14 3.35
CA THR A 66 -13.80 16.95 2.44
C THR A 66 -13.37 18.41 2.43
N ASN A 67 -13.50 19.07 1.28
CA ASN A 67 -13.36 20.52 1.19
C ASN A 67 -14.65 21.24 1.68
N SER A 68 -14.63 22.58 1.69
CA SER A 68 -15.78 23.41 2.09
C SER A 68 -17.03 23.21 1.22
N ALA A 69 -16.89 22.68 0.00
CA ALA A 69 -17.99 22.33 -0.90
C ALA A 69 -18.50 20.89 -0.69
N GLY A 70 -18.00 20.15 0.31
CA GLY A 70 -18.38 18.77 0.59
C GLY A 70 -17.80 17.73 -0.39
N GLN A 71 -16.90 18.14 -1.28
CA GLN A 71 -16.25 17.25 -2.25
C GLN A 71 -15.04 16.56 -1.60
N LYS A 72 -14.65 15.39 -2.13
CA LYS A 72 -13.46 14.67 -1.67
C LYS A 72 -12.21 15.56 -1.75
N ALA A 73 -11.48 15.65 -0.66
CA ALA A 73 -10.18 16.30 -0.57
C ALA A 73 -9.09 15.26 -0.30
N TYR A 74 -8.08 15.25 -1.16
CA TYR A 74 -6.89 14.41 -1.06
C TYR A 74 -5.73 15.23 -0.49
N GLY A 75 -4.74 14.57 0.10
CA GLY A 75 -3.55 15.24 0.60
C GLY A 75 -3.58 15.66 2.07
N ASN A 76 -4.60 15.25 2.84
CA ASN A 76 -4.89 15.78 4.17
C ASN A 76 -4.59 14.81 5.32
N ILE A 77 -3.70 13.84 5.10
CA ILE A 77 -3.23 12.95 6.17
C ILE A 77 -2.47 13.79 7.21
N HIS A 78 -2.90 13.72 8.46
CA HIS A 78 -2.31 14.45 9.57
C HIS A 78 -1.00 13.85 10.05
N ALA A 79 -0.17 14.65 10.72
CA ALA A 79 0.91 14.14 11.55
C ALA A 79 0.36 13.68 12.91
N PRO A 80 0.78 12.50 13.42
CA PRO A 80 1.82 11.62 12.89
C PRO A 80 1.33 10.48 11.98
N GLY A 81 0.09 10.53 11.49
CA GLY A 81 -0.42 9.57 10.50
C GLY A 81 0.33 9.58 9.15
N ASN A 82 1.11 10.63 8.85
CA ASN A 82 2.00 10.66 7.69
C ASN A 82 3.32 9.91 7.90
N GLU A 83 3.64 9.45 9.12
CA GLU A 83 4.84 8.66 9.41
C GLU A 83 4.72 7.24 8.85
N PRO A 84 5.58 6.81 7.90
CA PRO A 84 5.41 5.51 7.25
C PRO A 84 5.53 4.27 8.16
N SER A 85 6.29 4.33 9.25
CA SER A 85 6.38 3.23 10.24
C SER A 85 5.12 3.08 11.10
N ALA A 86 4.29 4.12 11.21
CA ALA A 86 3.02 4.05 11.92
C ALA A 86 1.98 3.26 11.11
N ILE A 87 1.00 2.71 11.81
CA ILE A 87 -0.24 2.20 11.24
C ILE A 87 -1.27 3.33 11.24
N THR A 88 -1.51 3.91 10.08
CA THR A 88 -2.41 5.05 9.87
C THR A 88 -3.81 4.56 9.55
N VAL A 89 -4.79 5.02 10.32
CA VAL A 89 -6.15 4.47 10.29
C VAL A 89 -7.16 5.54 9.88
N GLY A 90 -7.83 5.30 8.75
CA GLY A 90 -9.01 6.08 8.36
C GLY A 90 -10.30 5.55 8.99
N ALA A 91 -11.39 6.28 8.82
CA ALA A 91 -12.69 5.96 9.42
C ALA A 91 -13.68 5.40 8.39
N ALA A 92 -14.20 4.20 8.68
CA ALA A 92 -15.30 3.57 7.96
C ALA A 92 -16.64 3.78 8.69
N ASN A 93 -17.71 3.85 7.91
CA ASN A 93 -19.08 3.82 8.38
C ASN A 93 -19.61 2.40 8.18
N THR A 94 -20.01 1.77 9.29
CA THR A 94 -20.60 0.42 9.27
C THR A 94 -22.12 0.43 9.11
N PHE A 95 -22.71 1.63 9.02
CA PHE A 95 -24.16 1.85 9.00
C PHE A 95 -24.93 1.20 10.17
N GLY A 96 -24.21 0.82 11.25
CA GLY A 96 -24.78 0.10 12.39
C GLY A 96 -25.18 -1.34 12.08
N THR A 97 -24.70 -1.92 10.97
CA THR A 97 -25.02 -3.29 10.57
C THR A 97 -23.86 -4.25 10.89
N ASN A 98 -24.17 -5.55 10.97
CA ASN A 98 -23.16 -6.61 11.00
C ASN A 98 -22.72 -7.03 9.59
N ALA A 99 -23.49 -6.63 8.58
CA ALA A 99 -23.10 -6.77 7.19
C ALA A 99 -21.89 -5.87 6.96
N ARG A 100 -21.09 -6.24 5.96
CA ARG A 100 -19.84 -5.55 5.65
C ARG A 100 -19.75 -5.13 4.20
N ASN A 101 -20.75 -5.49 3.40
CA ASN A 101 -20.83 -5.17 1.97
C ASN A 101 -21.49 -3.80 1.72
N ASP A 102 -22.12 -3.23 2.74
CA ASP A 102 -22.66 -1.87 2.80
C ASP A 102 -21.68 -0.85 3.41
N ASP A 103 -20.62 -1.33 4.07
CA ASP A 103 -19.60 -0.47 4.68
C ASP A 103 -18.89 0.42 3.65
N GLY A 104 -18.56 1.64 4.07
CA GLY A 104 -17.85 2.60 3.23
C GLY A 104 -16.97 3.55 4.01
N VAL A 105 -15.98 4.16 3.35
CA VAL A 105 -15.16 5.20 3.97
C VAL A 105 -16.00 6.44 4.24
N THR A 106 -15.90 6.99 5.44
CA THR A 106 -16.63 8.20 5.84
C THR A 106 -16.17 9.41 5.03
N THR A 107 -17.07 10.39 4.86
CA THR A 107 -16.76 11.63 4.13
C THR A 107 -15.58 12.36 4.76
N TYR A 108 -15.57 12.49 6.09
CA TYR A 108 -14.55 13.20 6.85
C TYR A 108 -13.20 12.47 6.95
N SER A 109 -13.11 11.16 6.71
CA SER A 109 -11.83 10.45 6.81
C SER A 109 -10.79 11.07 5.87
N SER A 110 -9.64 11.48 6.40
CA SER A 110 -8.58 12.06 5.58
C SER A 110 -8.02 11.03 4.60
N ARG A 111 -7.66 11.53 3.42
CA ARG A 111 -7.23 10.74 2.26
C ARG A 111 -5.79 11.10 1.93
N GLY A 112 -5.03 10.11 1.47
CA GLY A 112 -3.69 10.30 0.93
C GLY A 112 -3.69 11.06 -0.40
N PRO A 113 -2.54 11.11 -1.09
CA PRO A 113 -1.24 10.76 -0.54
C PRO A 113 -0.84 11.73 0.59
N THR A 114 0.26 11.49 1.30
CA THR A 114 0.78 12.52 2.21
C THR A 114 1.30 13.71 1.40
N ARG A 115 1.11 14.92 1.94
CA ARG A 115 1.56 16.18 1.30
C ARG A 115 2.47 17.02 2.20
N SER A 116 2.99 16.42 3.26
CA SER A 116 4.15 16.94 3.96
C SER A 116 5.35 17.05 3.03
N SER A 117 6.24 17.98 3.31
CA SER A 117 7.33 18.33 2.38
C SER A 117 8.59 18.78 3.10
N TRP A 118 9.71 18.71 2.42
CA TRP A 118 10.95 19.36 2.84
C TRP A 118 11.50 20.22 1.69
N THR A 119 12.35 21.18 2.02
CA THR A 119 13.04 22.02 1.04
C THR A 119 14.52 21.68 1.05
N ASP A 120 15.09 21.44 -0.12
CA ASP A 120 16.51 21.11 -0.26
C ASP A 120 17.42 22.35 -0.20
N ALA A 121 18.73 22.11 -0.31
CA ALA A 121 19.73 23.18 -0.28
C ALA A 121 19.61 24.16 -1.45
N ASP A 122 19.01 23.73 -2.57
CA ASP A 122 18.77 24.53 -3.77
C ASP A 122 17.43 25.29 -3.71
N GLY A 123 16.66 25.13 -2.63
CA GLY A 123 15.38 25.80 -2.41
C GLY A 123 14.19 25.09 -3.06
N VAL A 124 14.37 23.88 -3.60
CA VAL A 124 13.30 23.10 -4.25
C VAL A 124 12.49 22.37 -3.19
N ARG A 125 11.15 22.46 -3.30
CA ARG A 125 10.21 21.80 -2.38
C ARG A 125 9.87 20.40 -2.88
N HIS A 126 10.18 19.40 -2.05
CA HIS A 126 9.91 17.99 -2.32
C HIS A 126 8.77 17.47 -1.43
N TYR A 127 7.73 16.91 -2.04
CA TYR A 127 6.61 16.32 -1.32
C TYR A 127 6.82 14.83 -1.07
N ASP A 128 6.43 14.34 0.11
CA ASP A 128 6.63 12.94 0.48
C ASP A 128 5.80 11.97 -0.38
N ASN A 129 4.57 12.37 -0.75
CA ASN A 129 3.65 11.62 -1.62
C ASN A 129 3.41 10.15 -1.21
N LEU A 130 3.39 9.87 0.10
CA LEU A 130 3.21 8.51 0.59
C LEU A 130 1.75 8.05 0.48
N VAL A 131 1.54 6.78 0.14
CA VAL A 131 0.25 6.11 0.19
C VAL A 131 -0.17 5.94 1.65
N LYS A 132 -1.26 6.61 2.02
CA LYS A 132 -1.92 6.55 3.32
C LYS A 132 -3.43 6.79 3.13
N PRO A 133 -4.31 6.31 4.03
CA PRO A 133 -4.03 5.51 5.23
C PRO A 133 -3.58 4.08 4.89
N ASP A 134 -3.13 3.31 5.89
CA ASP A 134 -2.75 1.90 5.69
C ASP A 134 -3.98 0.99 5.63
N LEU A 135 -5.00 1.31 6.45
CA LEU A 135 -6.31 0.65 6.44
C LEU A 135 -7.38 1.59 7.04
N VAL A 136 -8.64 1.17 7.00
CA VAL A 136 -9.75 1.84 7.69
C VAL A 136 -10.37 0.93 8.76
N ALA A 137 -11.00 1.53 9.77
CA ALA A 137 -11.73 0.80 10.80
C ALA A 137 -13.02 1.55 11.18
N PRO A 138 -13.99 0.91 11.86
CA PRO A 138 -15.21 1.57 12.30
C PRO A 138 -14.91 2.85 13.08
N GLY A 139 -15.35 3.99 12.53
CA GLY A 139 -15.11 5.31 13.10
C GLY A 139 -16.33 6.22 13.06
N ASN A 140 -17.46 5.74 12.58
CA ASN A 140 -18.72 6.48 12.52
C ASN A 140 -19.71 5.95 13.56
N LYS A 141 -20.32 6.85 14.33
CA LYS A 141 -21.32 6.53 15.35
C LYS A 141 -20.86 5.45 16.33
N VAL A 142 -19.59 5.52 16.74
CA VAL A 142 -19.01 4.56 17.68
C VAL A 142 -19.46 4.89 19.08
N ILE A 143 -20.09 3.92 19.76
CA ILE A 143 -20.52 4.04 21.15
C ILE A 143 -19.39 3.53 22.05
N ALA A 144 -18.89 4.38 22.94
CA ALA A 144 -17.81 4.06 23.87
C ALA A 144 -18.03 4.70 25.24
N ALA A 145 -17.18 4.37 26.22
CA ALA A 145 -17.30 4.87 27.59
C ALA A 145 -17.23 6.40 27.64
N GLU A 146 -18.14 7.00 28.41
CA GLU A 146 -18.13 8.42 28.73
C GLU A 146 -17.27 8.66 29.98
N ALA A 147 -16.42 9.69 29.94
CA ALA A 147 -15.67 10.12 31.12
C ALA A 147 -16.58 10.77 32.16
N ILE A 148 -16.31 10.56 33.45
CA ILE A 148 -17.00 11.29 34.53
C ILE A 148 -16.78 12.80 34.32
N ASN A 149 -17.87 13.59 34.40
CA ASN A 149 -17.86 15.03 34.14
C ASN A 149 -17.31 15.41 32.75
N CYS A 150 -17.67 14.63 31.72
CA CYS A 150 -17.25 14.88 30.34
C CYS A 150 -17.77 16.23 29.84
N LEU A 151 -16.87 17.21 29.67
CA LEU A 151 -17.20 18.53 29.15
C LEU A 151 -17.87 18.46 27.76
N LEU A 152 -17.48 17.49 26.93
CA LEU A 152 -18.05 17.33 25.59
C LEU A 152 -19.54 17.00 25.64
N ILE A 153 -19.97 16.16 26.58
CA ILE A 153 -21.38 15.82 26.83
C ILE A 153 -22.12 16.98 27.48
N GLN A 154 -21.49 17.70 28.41
CA GLN A 154 -22.09 18.89 29.03
C GLN A 154 -22.42 19.98 27.99
N GLN A 155 -21.57 20.12 26.96
CA GLN A 155 -21.75 21.07 25.88
C GLN A 155 -22.63 20.54 24.74
N ASN A 156 -22.70 19.22 24.57
CA ASN A 156 -23.44 18.54 23.49
C ASN A 156 -24.18 17.31 24.07
N PRO A 157 -25.30 17.52 24.81
CA PRO A 157 -26.00 16.44 25.50
C PRO A 157 -26.53 15.33 24.58
N GLU A 158 -26.72 15.62 23.30
CA GLU A 158 -27.13 14.66 22.27
C GLU A 158 -26.09 13.58 21.96
N LEU A 159 -24.86 13.75 22.45
CA LEU A 159 -23.82 12.73 22.34
C LEU A 159 -23.95 11.63 23.41
N ASP A 160 -24.84 11.76 24.40
CA ASP A 160 -25.18 10.67 25.32
C ASP A 160 -25.84 9.54 24.50
N ALA A 161 -25.24 8.35 24.54
CA ALA A 161 -25.72 7.23 23.75
C ALA A 161 -27.03 6.64 24.29
N GLY A 162 -27.45 6.99 25.51
CA GLY A 162 -28.69 6.51 26.13
C GLY A 162 -28.72 5.00 26.39
N THR A 163 -27.57 4.33 26.34
CA THR A 163 -27.47 2.87 26.46
C THR A 163 -27.34 2.37 27.90
N SER A 164 -27.18 3.27 28.87
CA SER A 164 -27.00 2.93 30.28
C SER A 164 -27.67 3.96 31.19
N THR A 165 -28.42 3.46 32.17
CA THR A 165 -29.08 4.27 33.21
C THR A 165 -28.21 4.45 34.46
N TYR A 166 -27.05 3.78 34.54
CA TYR A 166 -26.15 3.86 35.69
C TYR A 166 -25.17 5.04 35.54
N PRO A 167 -25.14 6.00 36.47
CA PRO A 167 -24.29 7.20 36.36
C PRO A 167 -22.79 6.91 36.21
N SER A 168 -22.30 5.78 36.74
CA SER A 168 -20.90 5.36 36.68
C SER A 168 -20.52 4.58 35.42
N ARG A 169 -21.49 4.27 34.55
CA ARG A 169 -21.30 3.47 33.33
C ARG A 169 -22.00 4.13 32.15
N LYS A 170 -21.89 5.45 32.04
CA LYS A 170 -22.42 6.17 30.89
C LYS A 170 -21.59 5.91 29.64
N MET A 171 -22.25 6.04 28.50
CA MET A 171 -21.66 5.82 27.19
C MET A 171 -22.00 7.01 26.30
N MET A 172 -21.09 7.34 25.40
CA MET A 172 -21.25 8.43 24.45
C MET A 172 -20.97 7.94 23.04
N ILE A 173 -21.59 8.60 22.06
CA ILE A 173 -21.44 8.30 20.64
C ILE A 173 -20.57 9.36 19.96
N LEU A 174 -19.52 8.94 19.24
CA LEU A 174 -18.63 9.84 18.51
C LEU A 174 -18.32 9.37 17.09
N ASN A 175 -17.82 10.32 16.31
CA ASN A 175 -17.36 10.14 14.94
C ASN A 175 -15.90 10.58 14.82
N GLY A 176 -15.11 9.89 14.00
CA GLY A 176 -13.76 10.32 13.65
C GLY A 176 -12.80 9.16 13.47
N SER A 177 -11.70 9.45 12.76
CA SER A 177 -10.54 8.56 12.72
C SER A 177 -9.95 8.32 14.13
N SER A 178 -10.16 9.25 15.07
CA SER A 178 -9.87 9.09 16.50
C SER A 178 -10.60 7.91 17.16
N MET A 179 -11.76 7.49 16.64
CA MET A 179 -12.52 6.32 17.12
C MET A 179 -12.10 5.05 16.38
N ALA A 180 -11.64 5.18 15.14
CA ALA A 180 -11.15 4.05 14.33
C ALA A 180 -9.75 3.56 14.78
N ALA A 181 -8.83 4.47 15.07
CA ALA A 181 -7.47 4.17 15.53
C ALA A 181 -7.43 3.20 16.74
N PRO A 182 -8.20 3.40 17.83
CA PRO A 182 -8.14 2.50 18.98
C PRO A 182 -8.69 1.10 18.68
N ALA A 183 -9.59 0.93 17.69
CA ALA A 183 -10.01 -0.39 17.25
C ALA A 183 -8.84 -1.18 16.63
N VAL A 184 -8.00 -0.52 15.84
CA VAL A 184 -6.79 -1.13 15.26
C VAL A 184 -5.70 -1.31 16.32
N ALA A 185 -5.56 -0.40 17.28
CA ALA A 185 -4.65 -0.58 18.41
C ALA A 185 -5.03 -1.82 19.24
N GLY A 186 -6.32 -2.01 19.53
CA GLY A 186 -6.83 -3.22 20.18
C GLY A 186 -6.58 -4.48 19.34
N ALA A 187 -6.75 -4.40 18.01
CA ALA A 187 -6.41 -5.49 17.12
C ALA A 187 -4.91 -5.86 17.20
N ALA A 188 -4.01 -4.88 17.18
CA ALA A 188 -2.58 -5.11 17.34
C ALA A 188 -2.24 -5.81 18.68
N VAL A 189 -2.90 -5.44 19.78
CA VAL A 189 -2.76 -6.12 21.08
C VAL A 189 -3.20 -7.58 20.99
N LEU A 190 -4.29 -7.90 20.31
CA LEU A 190 -4.74 -9.29 20.14
C LEU A 190 -3.79 -10.12 19.27
N LEU A 191 -3.18 -9.50 18.25
CA LEU A 191 -2.13 -10.17 17.47
C LEU A 191 -0.90 -10.47 18.33
N LEU A 192 -0.47 -9.52 19.17
CA LEU A 192 0.62 -9.71 20.13
C LEU A 192 0.27 -10.76 21.20
N GLN A 193 -0.99 -10.82 21.65
CA GLN A 193 -1.44 -11.87 22.56
C GLN A 193 -1.35 -13.25 21.91
N ALA A 194 -1.72 -13.36 20.63
CA ALA A 194 -1.63 -14.61 19.89
C ALA A 194 -0.18 -15.01 19.56
N ARG A 195 0.69 -14.04 19.28
CA ARG A 195 2.12 -14.22 18.98
C ARG A 195 2.96 -13.05 19.55
N PRO A 196 3.52 -13.19 20.77
CA PRO A 196 4.20 -12.09 21.48
C PRO A 196 5.44 -11.50 20.81
N LYS A 197 6.06 -12.25 19.89
CA LYS A 197 7.29 -11.90 19.17
C LYS A 197 7.06 -11.24 17.80
N LEU A 198 5.81 -10.92 17.44
CA LEU A 198 5.56 -10.17 16.21
C LEU A 198 6.21 -8.77 16.30
N THR A 199 6.85 -8.37 15.21
CA THR A 199 7.37 -7.01 15.03
C THR A 199 6.24 -6.07 14.63
N PRO A 200 6.40 -4.74 14.79
CA PRO A 200 5.43 -3.77 14.29
C PRO A 200 5.12 -3.92 12.80
N ASN A 201 6.12 -4.23 11.96
CA ASN A 201 5.93 -4.42 10.53
C ASN A 201 5.17 -5.70 10.20
N LEU A 202 5.39 -6.80 10.95
CA LEU A 202 4.55 -7.99 10.82
C LEU A 202 3.11 -7.69 11.20
N ILE A 203 2.88 -6.94 12.26
CA ILE A 203 1.53 -6.54 12.69
C ILE A 203 0.85 -5.70 11.61
N LYS A 204 1.56 -4.71 11.07
CA LYS A 204 1.07 -3.88 9.95
C LYS A 204 0.72 -4.76 8.74
N MET A 205 1.62 -5.65 8.32
CA MET A 205 1.39 -6.61 7.24
C MET A 205 0.16 -7.48 7.49
N LEU A 206 0.04 -8.09 8.67
CA LEU A 206 -1.08 -8.97 9.02
C LEU A 206 -2.43 -8.23 8.94
N LEU A 207 -2.46 -6.99 9.43
CA LEU A 207 -3.66 -6.15 9.40
C LEU A 207 -4.04 -5.72 7.98
N THR A 208 -3.08 -5.29 7.17
CA THR A 208 -3.36 -4.85 5.78
C THR A 208 -3.64 -6.02 4.85
N TYR A 209 -2.87 -7.11 4.94
CA TYR A 209 -3.04 -8.28 4.08
C TYR A 209 -4.41 -8.93 4.23
N THR A 210 -4.93 -8.95 5.46
CA THR A 210 -6.20 -9.59 5.77
C THR A 210 -7.41 -8.66 5.70
N ALA A 211 -7.18 -7.36 5.53
CA ALA A 211 -8.23 -6.34 5.43
C ALA A 211 -9.27 -6.69 4.36
N GLN A 212 -10.47 -6.16 4.50
CA GLN A 212 -11.53 -6.30 3.51
C GLN A 212 -11.53 -5.10 2.55
N PRO A 213 -11.28 -5.29 1.25
CA PRO A 213 -11.46 -4.22 0.28
C PRO A 213 -12.92 -3.74 0.25
N LEU A 214 -13.10 -2.43 0.36
CA LEU A 214 -14.40 -1.76 0.22
C LEU A 214 -14.62 -1.37 -1.24
N ALA A 215 -15.85 -1.55 -1.72
CA ALA A 215 -16.23 -1.18 -3.07
C ALA A 215 -16.19 0.34 -3.26
N ASN A 216 -15.80 0.80 -4.45
CA ASN A 216 -15.81 2.22 -4.86
C ASN A 216 -14.83 3.15 -4.11
N PHE A 217 -13.86 2.60 -3.37
CA PHE A 217 -12.80 3.37 -2.73
C PHE A 217 -11.44 2.98 -3.30
N ASN A 218 -10.57 3.96 -3.53
CA ASN A 218 -9.21 3.70 -4.00
C ASN A 218 -8.21 3.57 -2.85
N LEU A 219 -6.97 3.20 -3.16
CA LEU A 219 -5.90 2.95 -2.18
C LEU A 219 -5.63 4.17 -1.25
N LEU A 220 -5.77 5.40 -1.76
CA LEU A 220 -5.56 6.63 -1.00
C LEU A 220 -6.73 6.96 -0.06
N GLU A 221 -7.87 6.28 -0.20
CA GLU A 221 -9.05 6.47 0.64
C GLU A 221 -9.16 5.39 1.72
N GLN A 222 -8.96 4.13 1.34
CA GLN A 222 -9.17 2.98 2.22
C GLN A 222 -7.89 2.26 2.66
N GLY A 223 -6.73 2.60 2.09
CA GLY A 223 -5.53 1.77 2.22
C GLY A 223 -5.80 0.37 1.67
N ALA A 224 -5.40 -0.66 2.41
CA ALA A 224 -5.70 -2.04 2.06
C ALA A 224 -7.19 -2.43 2.23
N GLY A 225 -7.98 -1.57 2.88
CA GLY A 225 -9.41 -1.81 3.14
C GLY A 225 -9.75 -1.78 4.63
N GLN A 226 -10.91 -2.32 4.98
CA GLN A 226 -11.42 -2.30 6.34
C GLN A 226 -10.87 -3.41 7.21
N LEU A 227 -10.52 -3.08 8.46
CA LEU A 227 -10.01 -3.98 9.48
C LEU A 227 -10.79 -5.31 9.53
N ASN A 228 -10.05 -6.41 9.43
CA ASN A 228 -10.54 -7.78 9.58
C ASN A 228 -9.72 -8.51 10.65
N LEU A 229 -10.20 -8.46 11.89
CA LEU A 229 -9.48 -9.00 13.03
C LEU A 229 -9.44 -10.54 13.03
N GLU A 230 -10.50 -11.22 12.58
CA GLU A 230 -10.53 -12.69 12.50
C GLU A 230 -9.41 -13.20 11.60
N GLY A 231 -9.31 -12.64 10.38
CA GLY A 231 -8.31 -13.05 9.42
C GLY A 231 -6.89 -12.76 9.92
N ALA A 232 -6.68 -11.57 10.49
CA ALA A 232 -5.40 -11.17 11.06
C ALA A 232 -4.94 -12.11 12.19
N VAL A 233 -5.83 -12.45 13.13
CA VAL A 233 -5.50 -13.36 14.24
C VAL A 233 -5.25 -14.79 13.74
N ARG A 234 -6.06 -15.26 12.78
CA ARG A 234 -5.89 -16.60 12.20
C ARG A 234 -4.56 -16.73 11.48
N LEU A 235 -4.14 -15.70 10.72
CA LEU A 235 -2.83 -15.68 10.08
C LEU A 235 -1.69 -15.52 11.11
N ALA A 236 -1.83 -14.61 12.08
CA ALA A 236 -0.85 -14.42 13.14
C ALA A 236 -0.55 -15.73 13.87
N LYS A 237 -1.59 -16.51 14.21
CA LYS A 237 -1.44 -17.79 14.91
C LYS A 237 -0.56 -18.82 14.19
N VAL A 238 -0.26 -18.65 12.91
CA VAL A 238 0.65 -19.56 12.18
C VAL A 238 1.96 -18.90 11.79
N VAL A 239 2.25 -17.66 12.22
CA VAL A 239 3.55 -17.02 12.02
C VAL A 239 4.59 -17.66 12.96
N ARG A 240 5.79 -17.93 12.42
CA ARG A 240 6.94 -18.42 13.18
C ARG A 240 7.37 -17.46 14.28
N THR A 241 7.97 -18.00 15.33
CA THR A 241 8.38 -17.23 16.53
C THR A 241 9.88 -17.15 16.73
N ASP A 242 10.63 -17.73 15.79
CA ASP A 242 12.09 -17.72 15.70
C ASP A 242 12.60 -16.77 14.61
N LEU A 243 11.72 -15.94 14.04
CA LEU A 243 12.06 -14.92 13.06
C LEU A 243 12.83 -13.77 13.73
N SER A 244 13.86 -13.26 13.06
CA SER A 244 14.66 -12.12 13.50
C SER A 244 15.31 -11.42 12.30
N ASN A 245 16.01 -10.32 12.55
CA ASN A 245 16.74 -9.60 11.49
C ASN A 245 17.87 -10.44 10.85
N SER A 246 18.28 -11.56 11.47
CA SER A 246 19.25 -12.50 10.89
C SER A 246 18.60 -13.66 10.12
N THR A 247 17.27 -13.74 10.07
CA THR A 247 16.58 -14.76 9.28
C THR A 247 16.84 -14.51 7.78
N PRO A 248 17.34 -15.51 7.03
CA PRO A 248 17.58 -15.35 5.60
C PRO A 248 16.29 -15.04 4.82
N LEU A 249 16.42 -14.22 3.78
CA LEU A 249 15.34 -13.91 2.84
C LEU A 249 14.77 -15.20 2.23
N GLY A 250 13.45 -15.27 2.05
CA GLY A 250 12.78 -16.40 1.39
C GLY A 250 12.54 -17.62 2.30
N GLN A 251 13.07 -17.63 3.53
CA GLN A 251 12.75 -18.66 4.52
C GLN A 251 11.24 -18.70 4.82
N PRO A 252 10.66 -19.85 5.19
CA PRO A 252 9.25 -19.92 5.52
C PRO A 252 8.87 -18.91 6.61
N LEU A 253 7.82 -18.11 6.38
CA LEU A 253 7.26 -17.20 7.38
C LEU A 253 6.35 -17.95 8.37
N LEU A 254 5.64 -18.96 7.87
CA LEU A 254 4.62 -19.70 8.59
C LEU A 254 5.16 -21.01 9.17
N THR A 255 4.54 -21.48 10.24
CA THR A 255 4.77 -22.81 10.82
C THR A 255 4.12 -23.93 10.02
N SER A 256 3.17 -23.60 9.13
CA SER A 256 2.51 -24.54 8.21
C SER A 256 2.91 -24.28 6.76
N SER A 257 3.00 -25.34 5.96
CA SER A 257 3.28 -25.23 4.52
C SER A 257 2.12 -24.64 3.72
N LYS A 258 0.89 -24.76 4.24
CA LYS A 258 -0.31 -24.18 3.65
C LYS A 258 -0.76 -22.95 4.44
N PRO A 259 -0.86 -21.76 3.81
CA PRO A 259 -1.41 -20.58 4.45
C PRO A 259 -2.93 -20.72 4.68
N PRO A 260 -3.51 -20.00 5.66
CA PRO A 260 -4.96 -19.97 5.84
C PRO A 260 -5.68 -19.46 4.59
N THR A 261 -6.89 -19.96 4.33
CA THR A 261 -7.70 -19.50 3.20
C THR A 261 -7.96 -17.99 3.30
N PRO A 262 -7.70 -17.20 2.24
CA PRO A 262 -7.75 -15.73 2.29
C PRO A 262 -9.19 -15.19 2.16
N ARG A 263 -10.07 -15.65 3.03
CA ARG A 263 -11.46 -15.19 3.16
C ARG A 263 -11.87 -15.21 4.62
N THR A 264 -12.80 -14.36 5.02
CA THR A 264 -13.41 -14.36 6.35
C THR A 264 -14.93 -14.36 6.19
N THR A 265 -15.62 -15.03 7.11
CA THR A 265 -17.09 -14.99 7.23
C THR A 265 -17.48 -14.35 8.57
N ILE A 266 -18.20 -13.23 8.54
CA ILE A 266 -18.74 -12.54 9.74
C ILE A 266 -20.24 -12.39 9.54
N ALA A 267 -21.04 -12.82 10.52
CA ALA A 267 -22.51 -12.70 10.48
C ALA A 267 -23.15 -13.20 9.15
N ASN A 268 -22.67 -14.34 8.63
CA ASN A 268 -23.05 -14.94 7.34
C ASN A 268 -22.59 -14.20 6.07
N PHE A 269 -21.84 -13.10 6.20
CA PHE A 269 -21.22 -12.41 5.07
C PHE A 269 -19.80 -12.90 4.87
N THR A 270 -19.50 -13.43 3.69
CA THR A 270 -18.15 -13.88 3.32
C THR A 270 -17.52 -12.87 2.38
N PHE A 271 -16.29 -12.46 2.68
CA PHE A 271 -15.52 -11.54 1.85
C PHE A 271 -14.07 -12.04 1.65
N PRO A 272 -13.45 -11.73 0.50
CA PRO A 272 -12.05 -12.00 0.26
C PRO A 272 -11.18 -11.02 1.07
N TRP A 273 -9.99 -11.46 1.46
CA TRP A 273 -8.96 -10.58 1.98
C TRP A 273 -8.35 -9.73 0.86
N ALA A 274 -7.75 -8.60 1.23
CA ALA A 274 -7.01 -7.71 0.34
C ALA A 274 -5.82 -8.39 -0.32
N GLN A 275 -5.16 -9.32 0.40
CA GLN A 275 -4.01 -10.09 -0.08
C GLN A 275 -2.83 -9.21 -0.57
N GLY A 276 -2.72 -8.01 0.02
CA GLY A 276 -1.66 -7.06 -0.27
C GLY A 276 -1.30 -6.18 0.91
N ILE A 277 -0.15 -5.53 0.80
CA ILE A 277 0.38 -4.57 1.78
C ILE A 277 0.55 -3.20 1.14
N VAL A 278 0.36 -2.16 1.95
CA VAL A 278 0.64 -0.77 1.55
C VAL A 278 2.12 -0.48 1.83
N LEU A 279 2.83 -0.03 0.80
CA LEU A 279 4.20 0.48 0.86
C LEU A 279 4.19 2.01 0.72
N ASN A 280 5.33 2.66 0.91
CA ASN A 280 5.44 4.12 0.87
C ASN A 280 4.83 4.73 -0.39
N HIS A 281 5.24 4.30 -1.58
CA HIS A 281 4.78 4.89 -2.85
C HIS A 281 3.98 3.91 -3.70
N THR A 282 3.71 2.72 -3.17
CA THR A 282 3.08 1.63 -3.93
C THR A 282 2.38 0.63 -3.03
N HIS A 283 1.96 -0.49 -3.60
CA HIS A 283 1.44 -1.64 -2.88
C HIS A 283 2.09 -2.90 -3.45
N ALA A 284 2.15 -3.95 -2.63
CA ALA A 284 2.57 -5.28 -3.07
C ALA A 284 1.44 -6.26 -2.84
N THR A 285 1.24 -7.20 -3.75
CA THR A 285 0.25 -8.28 -3.62
C THR A 285 0.93 -9.64 -3.79
N GLY A 286 0.23 -10.69 -3.39
CA GLY A 286 0.66 -12.06 -3.64
C GLY A 286 0.94 -12.86 -2.39
N ILE A 287 0.97 -14.19 -2.56
CA ILE A 287 1.01 -15.14 -1.45
C ILE A 287 2.36 -15.17 -0.73
N ASN A 288 3.45 -14.85 -1.44
CA ASN A 288 4.81 -14.82 -0.89
C ASN A 288 4.98 -13.80 0.23
N LEU A 289 4.13 -12.77 0.26
CA LEU A 289 4.09 -11.80 1.36
C LEU A 289 3.78 -12.48 2.71
N ILE A 290 3.03 -13.58 2.69
CA ILE A 290 2.64 -14.29 3.92
C ILE A 290 3.26 -15.68 4.06
N THR A 291 3.89 -16.23 3.02
CA THR A 291 4.54 -17.56 3.09
C THR A 291 6.06 -17.46 3.23
N GLN A 292 6.68 -16.36 2.80
CA GLN A 292 8.13 -16.17 2.83
C GLN A 292 8.51 -14.98 3.71
N TYR A 293 9.60 -15.14 4.46
CA TYR A 293 10.18 -14.08 5.25
C TYR A 293 10.84 -13.05 4.34
N GLN A 294 10.48 -11.78 4.57
CA GLN A 294 11.03 -10.61 3.90
C GLN A 294 11.75 -9.74 4.92
N LYS A 295 12.90 -9.16 4.56
CA LYS A 295 13.68 -8.30 5.49
C LYS A 295 12.88 -7.08 5.97
N ILE A 296 11.93 -6.59 5.18
CA ILE A 296 10.99 -5.50 5.56
C ILE A 296 10.15 -5.81 6.81
N TYR A 297 10.05 -7.07 7.22
CA TYR A 297 9.34 -7.48 8.44
C TYR A 297 10.19 -7.36 9.70
N GLY A 298 11.49 -7.08 9.57
CA GLY A 298 12.38 -6.83 10.70
C GLY A 298 12.01 -5.58 11.50
N THR A 299 12.48 -5.52 12.75
CA THR A 299 12.35 -4.30 13.57
C THR A 299 13.37 -3.27 13.11
N GLY A 300 12.99 -1.99 13.08
CA GLY A 300 13.86 -0.90 12.62
C GLY A 300 13.94 -0.75 11.09
N VAL A 301 13.15 -1.52 10.34
CA VAL A 301 13.10 -1.46 8.88
C VAL A 301 11.86 -0.67 8.46
N LEU A 302 11.95 0.20 7.45
CA LEU A 302 10.78 0.90 6.93
C LEU A 302 10.09 0.08 5.85
N LEU A 303 8.77 -0.08 5.97
CA LEU A 303 7.93 -0.62 4.92
C LEU A 303 7.72 0.42 3.81
N GLY A 304 8.68 0.55 2.88
CA GLY A 304 8.35 1.31 1.67
C GLY A 304 9.45 1.76 0.74
N ASP A 305 10.71 1.61 1.10
CA ASP A 305 11.79 1.81 0.15
C ASP A 305 12.37 0.42 -0.07
N GLY A 306 12.39 -0.06 -1.32
CA GLY A 306 12.84 -1.41 -1.66
C GLY A 306 14.12 -1.76 -0.91
N VAL A 307 14.00 -2.61 0.11
CA VAL A 307 15.15 -3.00 0.93
C VAL A 307 16.00 -3.94 0.08
N LEU A 308 16.87 -3.35 -0.72
CA LEU A 308 18.04 -4.02 -1.28
C LEU A 308 19.03 -4.23 -0.13
N ALA A 309 18.90 -5.36 0.54
CA ALA A 309 19.95 -5.91 1.38
C ALA A 309 20.25 -7.32 0.89
N GLY A 310 20.99 -7.39 -0.22
CA GLY A 310 21.62 -8.60 -0.72
C GLY A 310 23.12 -8.34 -0.89
N ASP A 311 23.90 -8.93 -0.01
CA ASP A 311 25.32 -9.17 -0.17
C ASP A 311 25.48 -10.32 -1.17
N GLY A 312 25.56 -9.97 -2.46
CA GLY A 312 25.72 -10.91 -3.57
C GLY A 312 25.16 -10.37 -4.88
N VAL A 313 25.86 -10.64 -5.98
CA VAL A 313 25.49 -10.29 -7.36
C VAL A 313 24.02 -10.63 -7.64
N LEU A 314 23.22 -9.63 -8.01
CA LEU A 314 21.90 -9.82 -8.61
C LEU A 314 22.09 -10.39 -10.02
N LEU A 315 21.85 -11.70 -10.17
CA LEU A 315 21.60 -12.29 -11.48
C LEU A 315 20.11 -12.09 -11.80
N GLY A 316 19.81 -10.93 -12.38
CA GLY A 316 18.59 -10.63 -13.11
C GLY A 316 18.98 -9.74 -14.28
N ASP A 317 18.67 -10.19 -15.47
CA ASP A 317 18.84 -9.51 -16.75
C ASP A 317 17.86 -8.34 -16.89
N GLY A 318 18.25 -7.16 -16.38
CA GLY A 318 17.56 -5.89 -16.69
C GLY A 318 17.75 -4.77 -15.67
N VAL A 319 18.04 -3.57 -16.18
CA VAL A 319 18.51 -2.31 -15.55
C VAL A 319 17.75 -1.82 -14.30
N LEU A 320 18.50 -1.41 -13.29
CA LEU A 320 18.08 -0.55 -12.16
C LEU A 320 18.42 0.92 -12.46
N LEU A 321 17.44 1.82 -12.39
CA LEU A 321 17.66 3.25 -12.18
C LEU A 321 16.66 3.75 -11.13
N GLY A 322 17.16 4.58 -10.21
CA GLY A 322 16.42 5.05 -9.03
C GLY A 322 15.18 5.90 -9.34
N ASP A 323 14.44 6.16 -8.26
CA ASP A 323 13.31 7.09 -8.12
C ASP A 323 12.28 7.06 -9.26
N ASN A 324 11.82 5.86 -9.63
CA ASN A 324 10.44 5.52 -9.98
C ASN A 324 10.35 4.00 -10.27
N ILE A 325 9.23 3.38 -9.91
CA ILE A 325 9.05 1.95 -9.63
C ILE A 325 9.27 1.01 -10.82
N LEU A 326 9.89 -0.15 -10.55
CA LEU A 326 9.56 -1.44 -11.18
C LEU A 326 9.78 -2.60 -10.18
N THR A 327 8.83 -3.53 -10.09
CA THR A 327 8.97 -4.75 -9.28
C THR A 327 8.82 -6.01 -10.13
N SER A 328 9.90 -6.81 -10.21
CA SER A 328 9.97 -8.25 -10.57
C SER A 328 9.02 -9.11 -9.71
N ASP A 329 8.69 -10.38 -9.95
CA ASP A 329 9.57 -11.47 -10.38
C ASP A 329 8.79 -12.52 -11.21
N GLY A 330 9.11 -12.65 -12.50
CA GLY A 330 8.54 -13.64 -13.44
C GLY A 330 7.47 -13.06 -14.36
N SER A 331 7.69 -13.16 -15.68
CA SER A 331 6.88 -12.63 -16.81
C SER A 331 6.09 -11.35 -16.48
N ALA A 332 6.49 -10.20 -17.01
CA ALA A 332 5.70 -8.96 -16.91
C ALA A 332 4.30 -9.15 -17.54
N LEU A 333 3.38 -9.68 -16.74
CA LEU A 333 1.99 -9.96 -17.07
C LEU A 333 1.17 -8.93 -16.29
N GLY A 334 0.93 -7.80 -16.94
CA GLY A 334 -0.10 -6.86 -16.52
C GLY A 334 -1.45 -7.56 -16.54
N ALA A 335 -1.94 -7.96 -15.37
CA ALA A 335 -3.34 -8.24 -15.14
C ALA A 335 -3.83 -7.34 -14.00
N GLY A 336 -4.26 -6.13 -14.37
CA GLY A 336 -5.03 -5.26 -13.48
C GLY A 336 -4.61 -3.80 -13.48
N ALA A 337 -5.39 -2.99 -14.22
CA ALA A 337 -5.48 -1.54 -14.20
C ALA A 337 -4.22 -0.71 -14.57
N VAL A 338 -4.29 -0.17 -15.79
CA VAL A 338 -3.47 0.92 -16.33
C VAL A 338 -3.55 2.15 -15.41
N PHE A 339 -2.40 2.62 -14.93
CA PHE A 339 -2.25 3.98 -14.40
C PHE A 339 -1.15 4.68 -15.18
N LEU A 340 -1.58 5.73 -15.89
CA LEU A 340 -0.81 6.63 -16.73
C LEU A 340 0.57 6.95 -16.13
N SER A 341 1.63 6.40 -16.70
CA SER A 341 2.99 6.86 -16.46
C SER A 341 3.37 7.85 -17.57
N THR A 342 3.43 9.14 -17.24
CA THR A 342 4.15 10.10 -18.08
C THR A 342 5.65 9.80 -17.94
N GLY A 343 6.16 8.89 -18.76
CA GLY A 343 7.55 8.41 -18.70
C GLY A 343 7.73 7.11 -19.47
N VAL A 344 8.87 6.99 -20.15
CA VAL A 344 9.21 5.99 -21.19
C VAL A 344 8.81 4.54 -20.84
N LEU A 345 8.14 3.84 -21.77
CA LEU A 345 7.75 2.43 -21.64
C LEU A 345 8.66 1.54 -22.52
N LEU A 346 9.21 0.46 -21.95
CA LEU A 346 10.02 -0.56 -22.65
C LEU A 346 9.41 -1.95 -22.44
N GLY A 347 9.29 -2.75 -23.50
CA GLY A 347 8.90 -4.16 -23.38
C GLY A 347 8.65 -4.87 -24.72
N ASP A 348 8.62 -6.21 -24.66
CA ASP A 348 8.32 -7.06 -25.82
C ASP A 348 6.83 -7.41 -25.84
N GLY A 349 6.12 -7.07 -26.91
CA GLY A 349 4.69 -7.34 -27.08
C GLY A 349 3.87 -6.14 -27.54
N VAL A 350 2.70 -5.92 -26.95
CA VAL A 350 1.81 -4.78 -27.26
C VAL A 350 1.99 -3.71 -26.18
N LEU A 351 2.45 -2.52 -26.56
CA LEU A 351 2.63 -1.37 -25.65
C LEU A 351 1.59 -0.28 -25.93
N LEU A 352 0.98 0.26 -24.86
CA LEU A 352 0.01 1.38 -24.90
C LEU A 352 0.39 2.44 -23.86
N GLY A 353 0.53 3.70 -24.27
CA GLY A 353 0.77 4.80 -23.35
C GLY A 353 0.97 6.17 -24.02
N ASP A 354 0.90 7.22 -23.19
CA ASP A 354 1.06 8.61 -23.60
C ASP A 354 2.51 9.04 -23.31
N GLY A 355 3.39 9.03 -24.32
CA GLY A 355 4.80 9.38 -24.16
C GLY A 355 5.75 8.77 -25.21
N VAL A 356 6.95 8.37 -24.77
CA VAL A 356 7.93 7.67 -25.63
C VAL A 356 7.77 6.17 -25.44
N LEU A 357 7.51 5.44 -26.52
CA LEU A 357 7.38 3.98 -26.53
C LEU A 357 8.52 3.35 -27.35
N MET A 358 9.19 2.35 -26.78
CA MET A 358 10.29 1.61 -27.41
C MET A 358 10.11 0.10 -27.22
N GLY A 359 10.12 -0.68 -28.31
CA GLY A 359 10.02 -2.15 -28.24
C GLY A 359 9.91 -2.83 -29.60
N ASP A 360 9.99 -4.17 -29.59
CA ASP A 360 10.15 -4.99 -30.81
C ASP A 360 8.81 -5.52 -31.38
N GLY A 361 7.68 -5.20 -30.73
CA GLY A 361 6.34 -5.71 -31.06
C GLY A 361 5.39 -4.70 -31.74
N VAL A 362 4.16 -4.59 -31.24
CA VAL A 362 3.14 -3.66 -31.74
C VAL A 362 3.06 -2.44 -30.82
N LEU A 363 3.33 -1.25 -31.37
CA LEU A 363 3.37 0.01 -30.65
C LEU A 363 2.15 0.87 -31.03
N MET A 364 1.35 1.28 -30.05
CA MET A 364 0.22 2.21 -30.22
C MET A 364 0.25 3.31 -29.15
N GLY A 365 0.28 4.57 -29.59
CA GLY A 365 0.22 5.73 -28.69
C GLY A 365 0.34 7.08 -29.41
N ASP A 366 0.10 8.15 -28.68
CA ASP A 366 -0.07 9.52 -29.21
C ASP A 366 1.24 10.36 -29.13
N GLY A 367 2.39 9.69 -29.04
CA GLY A 367 3.71 10.30 -28.78
C GLY A 367 4.81 9.83 -29.72
N VAL A 368 6.06 9.77 -29.24
CA VAL A 368 7.21 9.33 -30.05
C VAL A 368 7.31 7.82 -29.99
N LEU A 369 7.20 7.16 -31.15
CA LEU A 369 7.27 5.71 -31.26
C LEU A 369 8.56 5.28 -32.00
N MET A 370 9.36 4.39 -31.40
CA MET A 370 10.53 3.76 -32.02
C MET A 370 10.47 2.25 -31.87
N GLY A 371 10.60 1.50 -32.96
CA GLY A 371 10.63 0.04 -32.90
C GLY A 371 10.86 -0.62 -34.25
N ASP A 372 11.17 -1.92 -34.21
CA ASP A 372 11.49 -2.73 -35.38
C ASP A 372 10.28 -3.51 -35.92
N GLY A 373 9.13 -3.46 -35.22
CA GLY A 373 7.87 -4.14 -35.54
C GLY A 373 6.81 -3.26 -36.22
N VAL A 374 5.55 -3.33 -35.72
CA VAL A 374 4.41 -2.57 -36.28
C VAL A 374 4.18 -1.31 -35.45
N LEU A 375 4.23 -0.14 -36.10
CA LEU A 375 4.08 1.19 -35.49
C LEU A 375 2.79 1.87 -35.98
N MET A 376 1.90 2.28 -35.07
CA MET A 376 0.75 3.15 -35.37
C MET A 376 0.69 4.32 -34.38
N GLY A 377 0.80 5.56 -34.88
CA GLY A 377 0.75 6.78 -34.07
C GLY A 377 0.51 8.02 -34.93
N ASP A 378 0.23 9.15 -34.27
CA ASP A 378 -0.20 10.41 -34.87
C ASP A 378 0.94 11.44 -35.05
N ALA A 379 1.94 11.46 -34.16
CA ALA A 379 2.86 12.60 -34.03
C ALA A 379 4.23 12.44 -34.71
N THR A 380 4.88 11.27 -34.72
CA THR A 380 6.11 10.99 -35.50
C THR A 380 6.49 9.51 -35.36
N ALA A 381 6.56 8.77 -36.47
CA ALA A 381 7.03 7.38 -36.48
C ALA A 381 8.35 7.26 -37.28
N GLN A 382 9.41 6.76 -36.66
CA GLN A 382 10.65 6.34 -37.34
C GLN A 382 10.80 4.82 -37.19
N ALA A 383 10.49 4.06 -38.24
CA ALA A 383 10.66 2.60 -38.30
C ALA A 383 11.91 2.28 -39.12
N GLN A 384 12.84 1.47 -38.59
CA GLN A 384 14.12 1.20 -39.27
C GLN A 384 14.12 -0.02 -40.22
N SER A 385 13.03 -0.79 -40.31
CA SER A 385 12.89 -1.83 -41.36
C SER A 385 11.46 -2.39 -41.49
N ALA A 386 10.64 -1.83 -42.37
CA ALA A 386 9.42 -2.50 -42.81
C ALA A 386 9.74 -3.50 -43.94
N ARG A 387 9.75 -4.81 -43.65
CA ARG A 387 9.81 -5.84 -44.68
C ARG A 387 8.45 -5.92 -45.40
N VAL A 388 8.36 -5.26 -46.54
CA VAL A 388 7.27 -5.48 -47.51
C VAL A 388 7.52 -6.83 -48.19
N VAL A 389 6.83 -7.89 -47.75
CA VAL A 389 6.71 -9.10 -48.57
C VAL A 389 5.58 -8.86 -49.57
N GLY A 390 5.98 -8.35 -50.73
CA GLY A 390 5.18 -8.30 -51.95
C GLY A 390 6.13 -8.00 -53.09
N ASP A 391 6.40 -8.97 -53.95
CA ASP A 391 7.13 -8.72 -55.19
C ASP A 391 6.23 -7.92 -56.14
N ALA A 392 6.77 -6.84 -56.71
CA ALA A 392 6.04 -5.96 -57.59
C ALA A 392 6.08 -6.47 -59.05
N THR A 393 5.59 -7.69 -59.29
CA THR A 393 5.48 -8.22 -60.65
C THR A 393 4.07 -8.71 -60.96
N VAL A 394 3.38 -7.99 -61.83
CA VAL A 394 2.14 -8.41 -62.48
C VAL A 394 2.51 -9.40 -63.58
N SER A 395 2.04 -10.65 -63.43
CA SER A 395 2.01 -11.72 -64.44
C SER A 395 3.33 -12.17 -65.08
N LEU A 396 3.75 -13.40 -64.77
CA LEU A 396 4.62 -14.22 -65.61
C LEU A 396 3.76 -15.35 -66.21
N GLU A 397 3.83 -15.51 -67.54
CA GLU A 397 3.16 -16.59 -68.28
C GLU A 397 3.58 -17.98 -67.77
N LEU A 398 2.62 -18.90 -67.70
CA LEU A 398 2.88 -20.31 -67.44
C LEU A 398 3.67 -20.91 -68.63
N VAL A 399 4.98 -21.04 -68.46
CA VAL A 399 5.81 -21.87 -69.35
C VAL A 399 5.69 -23.33 -68.86
N GLN A 400 5.19 -24.20 -69.74
CA GLN A 400 5.05 -25.62 -69.47
C GLN A 400 6.44 -26.29 -69.47
N ASP A 401 6.87 -26.78 -68.32
CA ASP A 401 8.13 -27.51 -68.15
C ASP A 401 8.11 -28.84 -68.93
N THR A 402 9.05 -29.01 -69.86
CA THR A 402 9.15 -30.22 -70.72
C THR A 402 9.90 -31.38 -70.04
N GLY A 403 10.26 -31.27 -68.76
CA GLY A 403 10.75 -32.42 -67.98
C GLY A 403 12.06 -33.01 -68.48
N VAL A 404 13.02 -32.16 -68.89
CA VAL A 404 14.39 -32.61 -69.21
C VAL A 404 15.39 -31.87 -68.34
N ASP A 405 15.78 -32.52 -67.25
CA ASP A 405 16.81 -32.16 -66.31
C ASP A 405 18.15 -32.80 -66.72
N ASN A 406 19.12 -31.98 -67.15
CA ASN A 406 20.47 -32.47 -67.39
C ASN A 406 21.44 -31.96 -66.32
N GLN A 407 21.90 -32.92 -65.53
CA GLN A 407 22.92 -32.80 -64.51
C GLN A 407 24.32 -32.55 -65.09
N GLY A 408 25.17 -31.92 -64.30
CA GLY A 408 26.58 -32.33 -64.24
C GLY A 408 27.60 -31.50 -65.02
N HIS A 409 28.34 -30.72 -64.23
CA HIS A 409 29.79 -30.87 -64.02
C HIS A 409 30.83 -30.24 -64.97
N GLN A 410 31.71 -29.49 -64.29
CA GLN A 410 33.17 -29.31 -64.43
C GLN A 410 33.74 -28.38 -65.51
N GLY A 411 34.63 -27.51 -65.03
CA GLY A 411 35.96 -27.40 -65.64
C GLY A 411 36.24 -26.18 -66.51
N HIS A 412 37.12 -25.31 -65.98
CA HIS A 412 38.21 -24.62 -66.68
C HIS A 412 37.89 -23.55 -67.75
N ARG A 413 38.06 -22.26 -67.40
CA ARG A 413 39.29 -21.46 -67.60
C ARG A 413 39.00 -19.96 -67.43
N ARG A 414 39.91 -19.34 -66.68
CA ARG A 414 40.29 -17.91 -66.55
C ARG A 414 39.25 -16.93 -66.04
#